data_AF-A0A9Q9P7S4-F1
#
_entry.id   AF-A0A9Q9P7S4-F1
#
_cell.length_a   1.000
_cell.length_b   1.000
_cell.length_c   1.000
_cell.angle_alpha   90.00
_cell.angle_beta   90.00
_cell.angle_gamma   90.00
#
_symmetry.space_group_name_H-M   'P 1'
#
loop_
_entity.id
_entity.type
_entity.pdbx_description
1 polymer ?
#
loop_
_entity_poly.entity_id
_entity_poly.type
_entity_poly.pdbx_seq_one_letter_code
_entity_poly.pdbx_strand_id
1 'polypeptide(L)'
;MRRSDQGEDRPTAEHGPASSGPVKKGLRQDFDARARAARTDFEAQLRQRKADFGARNEALTARTGRNLPAAIGIALAFAVVMLGTLLLFTPSFMVVAAFLLGVGVYELTSAMRFAGRDVPRIPSVAVAIAVVPAAFLLGQVAALFTLLGGIVLISAWRLVEVALARQKPPAGNVARDLTNGLFVQAYISLLGACVVLLSAQPDGNLWVIGFILVVVAVDTGAYATGLNLGKHPMAPRISPKKTWRASPGPWRRASSSASWWPCSCSGCPGGPVSCSVCSSPVRPRSAT
;
A
#
# COMPACT_ATOMS: atom_id res chain seq x y z
N MET A 1 47.62 26.72 -101.26
CA MET A 1 48.13 26.76 -99.88
C MET A 1 47.05 27.40 -98.99
N ARG A 2 46.68 26.74 -97.87
CA ARG A 2 45.85 27.21 -96.71
C ARG A 2 44.35 27.48 -96.99
N ARG A 3 43.33 26.78 -96.41
CA ARG A 3 42.90 26.59 -94.98
C ARG A 3 42.76 27.97 -94.29
N SER A 4 41.68 28.40 -93.63
CA SER A 4 40.48 27.81 -93.03
C SER A 4 39.63 29.02 -92.57
N ASP A 5 38.30 28.92 -92.48
CA ASP A 5 37.59 29.26 -91.23
C ASP A 5 36.11 28.90 -91.31
N GLN A 6 35.71 28.12 -90.31
CA GLN A 6 34.35 27.66 -90.02
C GLN A 6 33.63 28.77 -89.24
N GLY A 7 32.46 29.18 -89.74
CA GLY A 7 31.46 29.89 -88.94
C GLY A 7 30.63 28.87 -88.18
N GLU A 8 30.85 28.77 -86.88
CA GLU A 8 30.16 27.87 -85.96
C GLU A 8 28.92 28.58 -85.39
N ASP A 9 27.75 28.24 -85.91
CA ASP A 9 26.46 28.65 -85.33
C ASP A 9 26.19 27.85 -84.05
N ARG A 10 26.19 28.55 -82.92
CA ARG A 10 26.00 27.99 -81.58
C ARG A 10 24.52 28.17 -81.16
N PRO A 11 23.74 27.09 -80.93
CA PRO A 11 22.44 27.24 -80.29
C PRO A 11 22.63 27.47 -78.79
N THR A 12 21.98 28.50 -78.28
CA THR A 12 21.82 28.81 -76.86
C THR A 12 21.16 27.65 -76.13
N ALA A 13 21.88 27.02 -75.19
CA ALA A 13 21.32 26.05 -74.27
C ALA A 13 20.47 26.78 -73.20
N GLU A 14 19.16 26.84 -73.42
CA GLU A 14 18.20 27.15 -72.37
C GLU A 14 18.33 26.13 -71.23
N HIS A 15 18.71 26.60 -70.04
CA HIS A 15 18.61 25.84 -68.81
C HIS A 15 17.13 25.79 -68.39
N GLY A 16 16.40 24.78 -68.87
CA GLY A 16 15.08 24.44 -68.36
C GLY A 16 15.17 23.98 -66.89
N PRO A 17 14.23 24.37 -66.01
CA PRO A 17 14.26 23.98 -64.61
C PRO A 17 14.15 22.46 -64.50
N ALA A 18 15.07 21.85 -63.77
CA ALA A 18 15.07 20.42 -63.50
C ALA A 18 13.66 19.96 -63.07
N SER A 19 13.01 19.18 -63.93
CA SER A 19 11.70 18.59 -63.69
C SER A 19 11.80 17.62 -62.52
N SER A 20 11.61 18.13 -61.29
CA SER A 20 11.35 17.29 -60.14
C SER A 20 9.99 16.61 -60.37
N GLY A 21 10.04 15.37 -60.87
CA GLY A 21 8.91 14.74 -61.53
C GLY A 21 7.61 14.64 -60.71
N PRO A 22 6.45 14.61 -61.40
CA PRO A 22 5.10 14.54 -60.80
C PRO A 22 4.93 13.37 -59.82
N VAL A 23 5.72 12.30 -59.99
CA VAL A 23 5.73 11.10 -59.14
C VAL A 23 6.12 11.40 -57.68
N LYS A 24 7.08 12.30 -57.42
CA LYS A 24 7.49 12.64 -56.04
C LYS A 24 6.43 13.48 -55.30
N LYS A 25 5.63 14.26 -56.04
CA LYS A 25 4.59 15.13 -55.47
C LYS A 25 3.32 14.31 -55.14
N GLY A 26 2.93 13.37 -56.01
CA GLY A 26 1.82 12.45 -55.76
C GLY A 26 2.08 11.51 -54.58
N LEU A 27 3.29 10.94 -54.48
CA LEU A 27 3.65 10.06 -53.35
C LEU A 27 3.58 10.78 -52.00
N ARG A 28 3.99 12.05 -51.94
CA ARG A 28 3.86 12.87 -50.73
C ARG A 28 2.40 13.17 -50.37
N GLN A 29 1.57 13.48 -51.37
CA GLN A 29 0.14 13.73 -51.17
C GLN A 29 -0.61 12.48 -50.69
N ASP A 30 -0.30 11.30 -51.22
CA ASP A 30 -0.88 10.03 -50.76
C ASP A 30 -0.44 9.67 -49.34
N PHE A 31 0.83 9.92 -49.00
CA PHE A 31 1.33 9.76 -47.63
C PHE A 31 0.60 10.70 -46.66
N ASP A 32 0.42 11.96 -47.02
CA ASP A 32 -0.30 12.95 -46.20
C ASP A 32 -1.78 12.61 -46.04
N ALA A 33 -2.42 12.06 -47.08
CA ALA A 33 -3.81 11.59 -47.03
C ALA A 33 -3.98 10.39 -46.08
N ARG A 34 -3.08 9.41 -46.17
CA ARG A 34 -3.05 8.23 -45.27
C ARG A 34 -2.76 8.65 -43.82
N ALA A 35 -1.86 9.61 -43.61
CA ALA A 35 -1.56 10.14 -42.28
C ALA A 35 -2.76 10.85 -41.64
N ARG A 36 -3.56 11.59 -42.43
CA ARG A 36 -4.79 12.24 -41.95
C ARG A 36 -5.88 11.23 -41.61
N ALA A 37 -6.10 10.23 -42.47
CA ALA A 37 -7.06 9.15 -42.21
C ALA A 37 -6.70 8.35 -40.95
N ALA A 38 -5.42 8.02 -40.77
CA ALA A 38 -4.95 7.33 -39.56
C ALA A 38 -5.14 8.16 -38.29
N ARG A 39 -4.95 9.50 -38.37
CA ARG A 39 -5.21 10.41 -37.24
C ARG A 39 -6.70 10.48 -36.90
N THR A 40 -7.59 10.59 -37.90
CA THR A 40 -9.03 10.66 -37.65
C THR A 40 -9.58 9.37 -37.04
N ASP A 41 -9.11 8.22 -37.51
CA ASP A 41 -9.49 6.92 -36.97
C ASP A 41 -8.98 6.75 -35.54
N PHE A 42 -7.75 7.19 -35.27
CA PHE A 42 -7.18 7.16 -33.93
C PHE A 42 -7.93 8.08 -32.97
N GLU A 43 -8.30 9.30 -33.40
CA GLU A 43 -9.11 10.23 -32.61
C GLU A 43 -10.51 9.68 -32.33
N ALA A 44 -11.14 9.03 -33.31
CA ALA A 44 -12.43 8.38 -33.15
C ALA A 44 -12.34 7.23 -32.13
N GLN A 45 -11.32 6.39 -32.24
CA GLN A 45 -11.05 5.32 -31.27
C GLN A 45 -10.77 5.87 -29.87
N LEU A 46 -10.02 6.96 -29.75
CA LEU A 46 -9.75 7.62 -28.47
C LEU A 46 -11.03 8.18 -27.84
N ARG A 47 -11.92 8.79 -28.64
CA ARG A 47 -13.22 9.29 -28.16
C ARG A 47 -14.12 8.16 -27.67
N GLN A 48 -14.20 7.07 -28.43
CA GLN A 48 -14.97 5.89 -28.03
C GLN A 48 -14.43 5.29 -26.72
N ARG A 49 -13.11 5.09 -26.63
CA ARG A 49 -12.47 4.61 -25.40
C ARG A 49 -12.71 5.54 -24.21
N LYS A 50 -12.60 6.87 -24.39
CA LYS A 50 -12.88 7.85 -23.32
C LYS A 50 -14.33 7.77 -22.86
N ALA A 51 -15.29 7.63 -23.78
CA ALA A 51 -16.71 7.48 -23.45
C ALA A 51 -16.98 6.19 -22.67
N ASP A 52 -16.43 5.06 -23.13
CA ASP A 52 -16.57 3.76 -22.46
C ASP A 52 -15.95 3.76 -21.05
N PHE A 53 -14.77 4.39 -20.90
CA PHE A 53 -14.13 4.57 -19.59
C PHE A 53 -14.96 5.46 -18.67
N GLY A 54 -15.52 6.57 -19.19
CA GLY A 54 -16.41 7.45 -18.44
C GLY A 54 -17.64 6.73 -17.91
N ALA A 55 -18.37 6.04 -18.80
CA ALA A 55 -19.58 5.29 -18.44
C ALA A 55 -19.30 4.17 -17.41
N ARG A 56 -18.19 3.45 -17.55
CA ARG A 56 -17.75 2.44 -16.57
C ARG A 56 -17.44 3.06 -15.21
N ASN A 57 -16.77 4.20 -15.22
CA ASN A 57 -16.37 4.87 -13.99
C ASN A 57 -17.57 5.47 -13.24
N GLU A 58 -18.55 6.01 -13.96
CA GLU A 58 -19.83 6.47 -13.41
C GLU A 58 -20.64 5.29 -12.82
N ALA A 59 -20.72 4.16 -13.54
CA ALA A 59 -21.40 2.96 -13.04
C ALA A 59 -20.75 2.39 -11.77
N LEU A 60 -19.42 2.44 -11.66
CA LEU A 60 -18.69 2.06 -10.45
C LEU A 60 -18.94 3.05 -9.30
N THR A 61 -18.95 4.34 -9.60
CA THR A 61 -19.22 5.41 -8.62
C THR A 61 -20.65 5.29 -8.08
N ALA A 62 -21.64 4.99 -8.91
CA ALA A 62 -23.02 4.77 -8.48
C ALA A 62 -23.19 3.54 -7.56
N ARG A 63 -22.37 2.50 -7.75
CA ARG A 63 -22.41 1.26 -6.93
C ARG A 63 -21.61 1.36 -5.63
N THR A 64 -20.49 2.07 -5.65
CA THR A 64 -19.54 2.13 -4.52
C THR A 64 -19.58 3.46 -3.77
N GLY A 65 -20.29 4.47 -4.30
CA GLY A 65 -20.34 5.82 -3.75
C GLY A 65 -19.00 6.57 -3.77
N ARG A 66 -17.95 6.02 -4.40
CA ARG A 66 -16.58 6.53 -4.32
C ARG A 66 -16.00 6.80 -5.69
N ASN A 67 -15.49 8.02 -5.88
CA ASN A 67 -14.80 8.44 -7.10
C ASN A 67 -13.46 7.70 -7.24
N LEU A 68 -13.46 6.58 -7.97
CA LEU A 68 -12.29 5.73 -8.17
C LEU A 68 -11.06 6.48 -8.74
N PRO A 69 -11.17 7.33 -9.78
CA PRO A 69 -10.02 8.07 -10.29
C PRO A 69 -9.52 9.12 -9.29
N ALA A 70 -10.41 9.71 -8.49
CA ALA A 70 -9.98 10.65 -7.45
C ALA A 70 -9.17 9.93 -6.36
N ALA A 71 -9.60 8.73 -5.94
CA ALA A 71 -8.86 7.92 -4.99
C ALA A 71 -7.47 7.53 -5.51
N ILE A 72 -7.37 7.12 -6.79
CA ILE A 72 -6.10 6.81 -7.45
C ILE A 72 -5.23 8.07 -7.55
N GLY A 73 -5.80 9.21 -7.92
CA GLY A 73 -5.09 10.48 -8.02
C GLY A 73 -4.50 10.94 -6.70
N ILE A 74 -5.27 10.84 -5.61
CA ILE A 74 -4.79 11.18 -4.25
C ILE A 74 -3.65 10.26 -3.84
N ALA A 75 -3.78 8.94 -4.07
CA ALA A 75 -2.72 7.98 -3.74
C ALA A 75 -1.42 8.26 -4.51
N LEU A 76 -1.51 8.55 -5.81
CA LEU A 76 -0.37 8.95 -6.63
C LEU A 76 0.24 10.28 -6.18
N ALA A 77 -0.58 11.27 -5.85
CA ALA A 77 -0.10 12.55 -5.34
C ALA A 77 0.70 12.36 -4.03
N PHE A 78 0.17 11.58 -3.08
CA PHE A 78 0.89 11.26 -1.85
C PHE A 78 2.18 10.50 -2.12
N ALA A 79 2.18 9.53 -3.05
CA ALA A 79 3.38 8.79 -3.41
C ALA A 79 4.45 9.71 -4.03
N VAL A 80 4.06 10.64 -4.90
CA VAL A 80 4.97 11.63 -5.50
C VAL A 80 5.52 12.58 -4.45
N VAL A 81 4.69 13.08 -3.53
CA VAL A 81 5.15 13.95 -2.44
C VAL A 81 6.10 13.19 -1.51
N MET A 82 5.78 11.96 -1.16
CA MET A 82 6.61 11.12 -0.28
C MET A 82 7.96 10.79 -0.93
N LEU A 83 7.97 10.35 -2.19
CA LEU A 83 9.21 10.05 -2.92
C LEU A 83 10.00 11.32 -3.25
N GLY A 84 9.31 12.41 -3.61
CA GLY A 84 9.94 13.69 -3.93
C GLY A 84 10.62 14.32 -2.72
N THR A 85 9.97 14.34 -1.56
CA THR A 85 10.58 14.81 -0.31
C THR A 85 11.76 13.94 0.12
N LEU A 86 11.65 12.62 -0.03
CA LEU A 86 12.73 11.69 0.27
C LEU A 86 13.96 11.84 -0.65
N LEU A 87 13.75 12.08 -1.95
CA LEU A 87 14.83 12.14 -2.95
C LEU A 87 15.48 13.52 -3.08
N LEU A 88 14.72 14.61 -2.92
CA LEU A 88 15.23 15.97 -3.10
C LEU A 88 15.81 16.55 -1.81
N PHE A 89 15.20 16.26 -0.65
CA PHE A 89 15.63 16.82 0.62
C PHE A 89 15.19 15.93 1.79
N THR A 90 16.00 14.93 2.15
CA THR A 90 15.71 13.93 3.19
C THR A 90 15.13 14.51 4.50
N PRO A 91 15.57 15.66 5.04
CA PRO A 91 14.96 16.21 6.25
C PRO A 91 13.48 16.61 6.09
N SER A 92 13.02 16.96 4.88
CA SER A 92 11.59 17.26 4.63
C SER A 92 10.69 16.03 4.76
N PHE A 93 11.25 14.82 4.60
CA PHE A 93 10.52 13.57 4.79
C PHE A 93 9.91 13.46 6.20
N MET A 94 10.54 14.07 7.21
CA MET A 94 10.02 14.09 8.58
C MET A 94 8.62 14.69 8.66
N VAL A 95 8.34 15.76 7.92
CA VAL A 95 7.03 16.43 7.95
C VAL A 95 5.96 15.51 7.35
N VAL A 96 6.28 14.85 6.23
CA VAL A 96 5.38 13.90 5.59
C VAL A 96 5.17 12.67 6.47
N ALA A 97 6.24 12.13 7.06
CA ALA A 97 6.17 10.98 7.97
C ALA A 97 5.34 11.30 9.22
N ALA A 98 5.57 12.45 9.87
CA ALA A 98 4.80 12.90 11.02
C ALA A 98 3.31 13.09 10.69
N PHE A 99 3.02 13.67 9.53
CA PHE A 99 1.64 13.79 9.05
C PHE A 99 0.99 12.42 8.83
N LEU A 100 1.64 11.51 8.10
CA LEU A 100 1.09 10.18 7.79
C LEU A 100 0.92 9.32 9.05
N LEU A 101 1.87 9.35 9.99
CA LEU A 101 1.75 8.64 11.27
C LEU A 101 0.65 9.26 12.14
N GLY A 102 0.56 10.59 12.18
CA GLY A 102 -0.51 11.30 12.89
C GLY A 102 -1.89 10.93 12.37
N VAL A 103 -2.08 10.95 11.04
CA VAL A 103 -3.33 10.53 10.38
C VAL A 103 -3.60 9.05 10.62
N GLY A 104 -2.59 8.18 10.48
CA GLY A 104 -2.74 6.74 10.71
C GLY A 104 -3.20 6.42 12.14
N VAL A 105 -2.57 7.06 13.14
CA VAL A 105 -2.99 6.93 14.54
C VAL A 105 -4.37 7.53 14.78
N TYR A 106 -4.67 8.68 14.19
CA TYR A 106 -5.99 9.30 14.29
C TYR A 106 -7.09 8.37 13.77
N GLU A 107 -6.91 7.79 12.58
CA GLU A 107 -7.88 6.88 11.96
C GLU A 107 -8.02 5.58 12.76
N LEU A 108 -6.91 4.95 13.16
CA LEU A 108 -6.96 3.71 13.92
C LEU A 108 -7.62 3.89 15.29
N THR A 109 -7.28 4.97 16.00
CA THR A 109 -7.90 5.28 17.30
C THR A 109 -9.38 5.64 17.13
N SER A 110 -9.75 6.37 16.08
CA SER A 110 -11.15 6.69 15.79
C SER A 110 -11.96 5.44 15.45
N ALA A 111 -11.40 4.52 14.66
CA ALA A 111 -12.03 3.22 14.35
C ALA A 111 -12.25 2.37 15.60
N MET A 112 -11.29 2.35 16.54
CA MET A 112 -11.46 1.65 17.81
C MET A 112 -12.51 2.29 18.72
N ARG A 113 -12.59 3.63 18.72
CA ARG A 113 -13.66 4.35 19.43
C ARG A 113 -15.03 4.04 18.85
N PHE A 114 -15.14 3.94 17.53
CA PHE A 114 -16.37 3.48 16.88
C PHE A 114 -16.74 2.04 17.28
N ALA A 115 -15.74 1.19 17.53
CA ALA A 115 -15.94 -0.16 18.06
C ALA A 115 -16.19 -0.22 19.58
N GLY A 116 -16.42 0.91 20.25
CA GLY A 116 -16.74 0.99 21.68
C GLY A 116 -15.54 0.93 22.63
N ARG A 117 -14.33 1.28 22.18
CA ARG A 117 -13.11 1.35 23.00
C ARG A 117 -12.67 2.79 23.19
N ASP A 118 -12.36 3.20 24.40
CA ASP A 118 -12.01 4.59 24.69
C ASP A 118 -10.50 4.81 24.68
N VAL A 119 -9.90 4.74 23.50
CA VAL A 119 -8.47 5.08 23.35
C VAL A 119 -8.30 6.60 23.30
N PRO A 120 -7.41 7.22 24.12
CA PRO A 120 -7.16 8.66 24.10
C PRO A 120 -6.50 9.11 22.80
N ARG A 121 -7.29 9.71 21.89
CA ARG A 121 -6.85 10.08 20.54
C ARG A 121 -5.80 11.19 20.51
N ILE A 122 -6.04 12.27 21.25
CA ILE A 122 -5.17 13.45 21.27
C ILE A 122 -3.74 13.09 21.71
N PRO A 123 -3.52 12.47 22.90
CA PRO A 123 -2.16 12.10 23.29
C PRO A 123 -1.57 11.02 22.39
N SER A 124 -2.39 10.11 21.82
CA SER A 124 -1.88 9.10 20.88
C SER A 124 -1.29 9.72 19.62
N VAL A 125 -1.97 10.70 19.03
CA VAL A 125 -1.49 11.43 17.84
C VAL A 125 -0.27 12.28 18.19
N ALA A 126 -0.27 12.95 19.35
CA ALA A 126 0.87 13.74 19.80
C ALA A 126 2.15 12.89 19.93
N VAL A 127 2.05 11.69 20.50
CA VAL A 127 3.17 10.74 20.60
C VAL A 127 3.64 10.28 19.21
N ALA A 128 2.71 9.98 18.30
CA ALA A 128 3.03 9.56 16.94
C ALA A 128 3.77 10.64 16.14
N ILE A 129 3.45 11.91 16.37
CA ILE A 129 4.15 13.05 15.77
C ILE A 129 5.51 13.25 16.45
N ALA A 130 5.57 13.17 17.78
CA ALA A 130 6.79 13.38 18.56
C ALA A 130 7.87 12.31 18.34
N VAL A 131 7.49 11.06 18.04
CA VAL A 131 8.45 9.99 17.79
C VAL A 131 9.27 10.22 16.51
N VAL A 132 8.77 11.01 15.55
CA VAL A 132 9.44 11.28 14.28
C VAL A 132 10.72 12.11 14.45
N PRO A 133 10.69 13.32 15.06
CA PRO A 133 11.92 14.05 15.32
C PRO A 133 12.84 13.33 16.31
N ALA A 134 12.29 12.59 17.28
CA ALA A 134 13.11 11.76 18.17
C ALA A 134 13.88 10.68 17.39
N ALA A 135 13.22 10.00 16.45
CA ALA A 135 13.84 8.98 15.60
C ALA A 135 14.86 9.57 14.62
N PHE A 136 14.52 10.68 13.95
CA PHE A 136 15.35 11.24 12.89
C PHE A 136 16.56 12.00 13.42
N LEU A 137 16.40 12.82 14.47
CA LEU A 137 17.44 13.73 14.95
C LEU A 137 18.24 13.16 16.13
N LEU A 138 17.59 12.39 17.00
CA LEU A 138 18.17 11.92 18.26
C LEU A 138 18.46 10.41 18.27
N GLY A 139 18.06 9.71 17.20
CA GLY A 139 18.35 8.29 16.98
C GLY A 139 17.47 7.33 17.77
N GLN A 140 17.87 6.05 17.77
CA GLN A 140 17.03 4.93 18.23
C GLN A 140 16.67 4.98 19.71
N VAL A 141 17.59 5.44 20.55
CA VAL A 141 17.40 5.49 22.01
C VAL A 141 16.35 6.53 22.37
N ALA A 142 16.42 7.72 21.77
CA ALA A 142 15.45 8.78 21.96
C ALA A 142 14.07 8.39 21.41
N ALA A 143 14.01 7.73 20.25
CA ALA A 143 12.76 7.18 19.71
C ALA A 143 12.09 6.21 20.68
N LEU A 144 12.86 5.29 21.26
CA LEU A 144 12.36 4.31 22.22
C LEU A 144 11.83 5.00 23.49
N PHE A 145 12.58 5.94 24.07
CA PHE A 145 12.12 6.68 25.24
C PHE A 145 10.89 7.53 24.95
N THR A 146 10.80 8.15 23.77
CA THR A 146 9.62 8.92 23.35
C THR A 146 8.40 8.01 23.22
N LEU A 147 8.57 6.81 22.66
CA LEU A 147 7.50 5.83 22.53
C LEU A 147 7.04 5.30 23.90
N LEU A 148 7.98 4.89 24.76
CA LEU A 148 7.69 4.36 26.10
C LEU A 148 7.04 5.44 26.99
N GLY A 149 7.62 6.65 27.00
CA GLY A 149 7.05 7.80 27.69
C GLY A 149 5.66 8.15 27.15
N GLY A 150 5.46 8.04 25.84
CA GLY A 150 4.16 8.21 25.19
C GLY A 150 3.12 7.17 25.61
N ILE A 151 3.51 5.89 25.70
CA ILE A 151 2.63 4.82 26.20
C ILE A 151 2.23 5.08 27.66
N VAL A 152 3.18 5.50 28.50
CA VAL A 152 2.90 5.88 29.89
C VAL A 152 1.96 7.08 29.94
N LEU A 153 2.21 8.11 29.13
CA LEU A 153 1.36 9.30 29.02
C LEU A 153 -0.07 8.95 28.61
N ILE A 154 -0.26 8.13 27.58
CA ILE A 154 -1.59 7.71 27.11
C ILE A 154 -2.30 6.87 28.18
N SER A 155 -1.57 5.98 28.85
CA SER A 155 -2.11 5.15 29.93
C SER A 155 -2.55 6.00 31.12
N ALA A 156 -1.69 6.93 31.56
CA ALA A 156 -2.00 7.88 32.62
C ALA A 156 -3.19 8.77 32.24
N TRP A 157 -3.23 9.26 30.99
CA TRP A 157 -4.35 10.04 30.48
C TRP A 157 -5.68 9.26 30.60
N ARG A 158 -5.71 7.99 30.18
CA ARG A 158 -6.91 7.16 30.30
C ARG A 158 -7.29 6.92 31.76
N LEU A 159 -6.31 6.68 32.64
CA LEU A 159 -6.58 6.48 34.07
C LEU A 159 -7.13 7.74 34.73
N VAL A 160 -6.65 8.93 34.33
CA VAL A 160 -7.19 10.22 34.79
C VAL A 160 -8.62 10.42 34.29
N GLU A 161 -8.93 10.13 33.01
CA GLU A 161 -10.30 10.18 32.49
C GLU A 161 -11.24 9.26 33.29
N VAL A 162 -10.79 8.04 33.61
CA VAL A 162 -11.56 7.07 34.41
C VAL A 162 -11.73 7.54 35.86
N ALA A 163 -10.71 8.18 36.45
CA ALA A 163 -10.77 8.70 37.80
C ALA A 163 -11.72 9.91 37.93
N LEU A 164 -11.79 10.74 36.89
CA LEU A 164 -12.68 11.91 36.82
C LEU A 164 -14.10 11.57 36.36
N ALA A 165 -14.33 10.38 35.81
CA ALA A 165 -15.63 9.96 35.33
C ALA A 165 -16.63 9.77 36.48
N ARG A 166 -17.84 10.33 36.33
CA ARG A 166 -18.94 10.15 37.31
C ARG A 166 -19.38 8.70 37.45
N GLN A 167 -19.32 7.93 36.36
CA GLN A 167 -19.62 6.51 36.33
C GLN A 167 -18.35 5.75 35.98
N LYS A 168 -17.88 4.90 36.88
CA LYS A 168 -16.62 4.17 36.68
C LYS A 168 -16.86 2.99 35.74
N PRO A 169 -16.13 2.89 34.62
CA PRO A 169 -16.20 1.71 33.77
C PRO A 169 -15.68 0.47 34.51
N PRO A 170 -16.16 -0.73 34.15
CA PRO A 170 -15.63 -1.98 34.68
C PRO A 170 -14.13 -2.11 34.43
N ALA A 171 -13.38 -2.68 35.39
CA ALA A 171 -11.92 -2.83 35.29
C ALA A 171 -11.47 -3.56 34.01
N GLY A 172 -12.26 -4.53 33.53
CA GLY A 172 -11.99 -5.24 32.28
C GLY A 172 -12.02 -4.34 31.03
N ASN A 173 -12.85 -3.30 31.02
CA ASN A 173 -12.89 -2.34 29.91
C ASN A 173 -11.67 -1.41 29.95
N VAL A 174 -11.28 -0.95 31.14
CA VAL A 174 -10.07 -0.15 31.32
C VAL A 174 -8.83 -0.91 30.86
N ALA A 175 -8.69 -2.19 31.25
CA ALA A 175 -7.57 -3.02 30.79
C ALA A 175 -7.53 -3.17 29.27
N ARG A 176 -8.71 -3.33 28.62
CA ARG A 176 -8.81 -3.36 27.16
C ARG A 176 -8.41 -2.03 26.53
N ASP A 177 -8.86 -0.90 27.08
CA ASP A 177 -8.50 0.44 26.57
C ASP A 177 -6.99 0.66 26.63
N LEU A 178 -6.35 0.30 27.74
CA LEU A 178 -4.88 0.36 27.91
C LEU A 178 -4.15 -0.54 26.91
N THR A 179 -4.63 -1.79 26.74
CA THR A 179 -4.04 -2.74 25.79
C THR A 179 -4.18 -2.24 24.35
N ASN A 180 -5.32 -1.64 24.00
CA ASN A 180 -5.54 -1.05 22.68
C ASN A 180 -4.66 0.20 22.46
N GLY A 181 -4.48 1.04 23.49
CA GLY A 181 -3.56 2.16 23.45
C GLY A 181 -2.12 1.72 23.18
N LEU A 182 -1.66 0.69 23.89
CA LEU A 182 -0.36 0.06 23.65
C LEU A 182 -0.26 -0.49 22.23
N PHE A 183 -1.29 -1.21 21.76
CA PHE A 183 -1.33 -1.78 20.42
C PHE A 183 -1.20 -0.71 19.33
N VAL A 184 -1.88 0.44 19.46
CA VAL A 184 -1.74 1.55 18.49
C VAL A 184 -0.31 2.04 18.40
N GLN A 185 0.34 2.25 19.55
CA GLN A 185 1.70 2.78 19.60
C GLN A 185 2.70 1.74 19.08
N ALA A 186 2.57 0.48 19.47
CA ALA A 186 3.42 -0.60 19.00
C ALA A 186 3.22 -0.90 17.51
N TYR A 187 2.02 -0.70 16.97
CA TYR A 187 1.73 -1.00 15.57
C TYR A 187 2.08 0.16 14.64
N ILE A 188 1.61 1.37 14.92
CA ILE A 188 1.82 2.50 13.99
C ILE A 188 3.08 3.27 14.37
N SER A 189 3.19 3.72 15.62
CA SER A 189 4.27 4.62 16.02
C SER A 189 5.64 3.94 16.02
N LEU A 190 5.74 2.70 16.53
CA LEU A 190 7.00 1.94 16.53
C LEU A 190 7.43 1.55 15.11
N LEU A 191 6.54 0.98 14.30
CA LEU A 191 6.88 0.61 12.91
C LEU A 191 7.21 1.86 12.08
N GLY A 192 6.48 2.95 12.28
CA GLY A 192 6.78 4.25 11.69
C GLY A 192 8.15 4.79 12.09
N ALA A 193 8.47 4.74 13.39
CA ALA A 193 9.77 5.15 13.90
C ALA A 193 10.92 4.34 13.29
N CYS A 194 10.74 3.04 13.04
CA CYS A 194 11.74 2.22 12.34
C CYS A 194 12.00 2.71 10.91
N VAL A 195 10.96 3.09 10.16
CA VAL A 195 11.11 3.66 8.80
C VAL A 195 11.81 5.01 8.85
N VAL A 196 11.48 5.85 9.84
CA VAL A 196 12.16 7.15 10.03
C VAL A 196 13.63 6.95 10.42
N LEU A 197 13.95 6.01 11.31
CA LEU A 197 15.32 5.64 11.65
C LEU A 197 16.10 5.15 10.45
N LEU A 198 15.46 4.35 9.59
CA LEU A 198 16.05 3.87 8.34
C LEU A 198 16.37 5.03 7.40
N SER A 199 15.49 6.04 7.32
CA SER A 199 15.71 7.24 6.50
C SER A 199 16.85 8.14 7.00
N ALA A 200 17.20 8.05 8.28
CA ALA A 200 18.25 8.84 8.91
C ALA A 200 19.66 8.20 8.78
N GLN A 201 19.75 6.96 8.29
CA GLN A 201 21.03 6.29 8.04
C GLN A 201 21.76 6.88 6.82
N PRO A 202 23.09 6.62 6.68
CA PRO A 202 23.78 6.87 5.42
C PRO A 202 23.05 6.19 4.26
N ASP A 203 22.84 6.93 3.18
CA ASP A 203 22.04 6.50 2.02
C ASP A 203 20.59 6.06 2.38
N GLY A 204 20.03 6.64 3.45
CA GLY A 204 18.70 6.31 3.98
C GLY A 204 17.56 6.43 2.96
N ASN A 205 17.71 7.30 1.95
CA ASN A 205 16.79 7.39 0.81
C ASN A 205 16.70 6.07 0.02
N LEU A 206 17.82 5.42 -0.28
CA LEU A 206 17.87 4.14 -0.99
C LEU A 206 17.30 3.01 -0.14
N TRP A 207 17.58 3.01 1.16
CA TRP A 207 17.03 2.02 2.08
C TRP A 207 15.50 2.09 2.18
N VAL A 208 14.94 3.30 2.27
CA VAL A 208 13.48 3.49 2.28
C VAL A 208 12.85 3.11 0.94
N ILE A 209 13.49 3.43 -0.19
CA ILE A 209 13.03 2.99 -1.51
C ILE A 209 13.05 1.46 -1.62
N GLY A 210 14.12 0.82 -1.16
CA GLY A 210 14.23 -0.63 -1.10
C GLY A 210 13.12 -1.26 -0.26
N PHE A 211 12.84 -0.69 0.92
CA PHE A 211 11.71 -1.11 1.77
C PHE A 211 10.37 -1.00 1.03
N ILE A 212 10.09 0.13 0.38
CA ILE A 212 8.86 0.32 -0.40
C ILE A 212 8.76 -0.71 -1.53
N LEU A 213 9.86 -0.94 -2.28
CA LEU A 213 9.89 -1.92 -3.37
C LEU A 213 9.62 -3.34 -2.88
N VAL A 214 10.18 -3.74 -1.73
CA VAL A 214 9.92 -5.04 -1.12
C VAL A 214 8.45 -5.18 -0.74
N VAL A 215 7.84 -4.17 -0.12
CA VAL A 215 6.40 -4.19 0.23
C VAL A 215 5.54 -4.32 -1.02
N VAL A 216 5.80 -3.52 -2.05
CA VAL A 216 5.08 -3.58 -3.34
C VAL A 216 5.27 -4.94 -4.02
N ALA A 217 6.48 -5.51 -3.97
CA ALA A 217 6.75 -6.83 -4.54
C ALA A 217 6.03 -7.94 -3.78
N VAL A 218 5.95 -7.87 -2.45
CA VAL A 218 5.20 -8.83 -1.62
C VAL A 218 3.72 -8.76 -1.92
N ASP A 219 3.14 -7.56 -2.01
CA ASP A 219 1.73 -7.38 -2.32
C ASP A 219 1.38 -7.84 -3.74
N THR A 220 2.22 -7.50 -4.72
CA THR A 220 2.04 -7.93 -6.12
C THR A 220 2.23 -9.44 -6.25
N GLY A 221 3.21 -10.01 -5.54
CA GLY A 221 3.47 -11.44 -5.48
C GLY A 221 2.31 -12.21 -4.85
N ALA A 222 1.72 -11.69 -3.77
CA ALA A 222 0.52 -12.27 -3.16
C ALA A 222 -0.69 -12.23 -4.10
N TYR A 223 -0.87 -11.14 -4.84
CA TYR A 223 -1.93 -11.03 -5.86
C TYR A 223 -1.72 -12.02 -7.01
N ALA A 224 -0.50 -12.09 -7.56
CA ALA A 224 -0.16 -12.99 -8.67
C ALA A 224 -0.29 -14.47 -8.28
N THR A 225 0.23 -14.85 -7.10
CA THR A 225 0.10 -16.22 -6.57
C THR A 225 -1.34 -16.55 -6.19
N GLY A 226 -2.11 -15.59 -5.66
CA GLY A 226 -3.53 -15.74 -5.34
C GLY A 226 -4.41 -16.02 -6.56
N LEU A 227 -4.12 -15.36 -7.70
CA LEU A 227 -4.81 -15.61 -8.97
C LEU A 227 -4.45 -16.97 -9.59
N ASN A 228 -3.19 -17.39 -9.46
CA ASN A 228 -2.68 -18.59 -10.14
C ASN A 228 -2.91 -19.90 -9.33
N LEU A 229 -3.15 -19.81 -8.02
CA LEU A 229 -3.23 -20.98 -7.11
C LEU A 229 -4.62 -21.17 -6.44
N GLY A 230 -5.64 -20.46 -6.90
CA GLY A 230 -6.95 -20.31 -6.25
C GLY A 230 -7.89 -21.53 -6.31
N LYS A 231 -7.55 -22.65 -5.67
CA LYS A 231 -8.52 -23.76 -5.46
C LYS A 231 -8.93 -24.04 -4.01
N HIS A 232 -8.23 -23.54 -2.99
CA HIS A 232 -8.64 -23.74 -1.58
C HIS A 232 -8.40 -22.53 -0.66
N PRO A 233 -9.48 -21.85 -0.18
CA PRO A 233 -9.39 -20.73 0.76
C PRO A 233 -9.05 -21.20 2.20
N MET A 234 -8.25 -20.39 2.92
CA MET A 234 -7.58 -20.74 4.19
C MET A 234 -8.37 -20.33 5.45
N ALA A 235 -9.32 -19.38 5.36
CA ALA A 235 -10.12 -18.94 6.52
C ALA A 235 -11.50 -18.38 6.10
N PRO A 236 -12.50 -19.23 5.82
CA PRO A 236 -13.78 -18.81 5.23
C PRO A 236 -14.65 -17.89 6.10
N ARG A 237 -14.38 -17.77 7.40
CA ARG A 237 -15.15 -16.90 8.32
C ARG A 237 -14.51 -15.54 8.65
N ILE A 238 -13.22 -15.33 8.39
CA ILE A 238 -12.51 -14.10 8.82
C ILE A 238 -11.84 -13.39 7.63
N SER A 239 -11.55 -14.09 6.52
CA SER A 239 -11.10 -13.45 5.28
C SER A 239 -11.36 -14.34 4.07
N PRO A 240 -12.36 -14.04 3.23
CA PRO A 240 -12.72 -14.88 2.08
C PRO A 240 -11.69 -14.88 0.94
N LYS A 241 -10.49 -14.29 1.12
CA LYS A 241 -9.47 -14.11 0.06
C LYS A 241 -8.02 -14.45 0.44
N LYS A 242 -7.73 -15.16 1.54
CA LYS A 242 -6.37 -15.68 1.83
C LYS A 242 -6.27 -17.19 1.52
N THR A 243 -5.24 -17.62 0.78
CA THR A 243 -5.05 -19.02 0.30
C THR A 243 -3.78 -19.70 0.84
N TRP A 244 -3.91 -20.99 1.21
CA TRP A 244 -2.92 -22.02 1.64
C TRP A 244 -1.42 -21.82 1.37
N ARG A 245 -1.11 -21.70 0.08
CA ARG A 245 0.06 -22.38 -0.50
C ARG A 245 1.24 -21.45 -0.78
N ALA A 246 1.52 -20.52 0.14
CA ALA A 246 2.72 -19.68 0.06
C ALA A 246 3.70 -19.93 1.23
N SER A 247 3.85 -21.19 1.66
CA SER A 247 5.04 -21.65 2.39
C SER A 247 5.52 -22.96 1.77
N PRO A 248 6.57 -22.98 0.94
CA PRO A 248 7.25 -24.21 0.58
C PRO A 248 8.21 -24.58 1.73
N GLY A 249 7.72 -25.37 2.69
CA GLY A 249 8.54 -25.98 3.74
C GLY A 249 8.51 -27.51 3.61
N PRO A 250 9.66 -28.20 3.44
CA PRO A 250 9.71 -29.64 3.31
C PRO A 250 9.56 -30.33 4.68
N TRP A 251 8.32 -30.58 5.12
CA TRP A 251 8.05 -31.39 6.33
C TRP A 251 7.09 -32.56 6.08
N ARG A 252 6.94 -32.99 4.83
CA ARG A 252 6.28 -34.27 4.50
C ARG A 252 7.28 -35.28 3.96
N ARG A 253 8.09 -35.84 4.86
CA ARG A 253 8.53 -37.24 4.85
C ARG A 253 9.34 -37.53 6.11
N ALA A 254 8.64 -37.95 7.16
CA ALA A 254 9.18 -38.81 8.22
C ALA A 254 7.99 -39.32 9.05
N SER A 255 7.27 -40.29 8.49
CA SER A 255 6.54 -41.25 9.32
C SER A 255 7.57 -42.24 9.84
N SER A 256 7.79 -42.27 11.16
CA SER A 256 8.00 -43.46 12.00
C SER A 256 8.56 -43.05 13.37
N SER A 257 7.81 -43.39 14.42
CA SER A 257 8.28 -43.59 15.80
C SER A 257 9.21 -42.54 16.43
N ALA A 258 8.66 -41.63 17.23
CA ALA A 258 9.29 -41.21 18.49
C ALA A 258 8.33 -40.32 19.31
N SER A 259 7.86 -40.91 20.39
CA SER A 259 7.11 -40.36 21.51
C SER A 259 7.90 -39.31 22.30
N TRP A 260 7.68 -38.00 22.11
CA TRP A 260 8.17 -37.00 23.07
C TRP A 260 7.26 -35.76 23.14
N TRP A 261 6.16 -35.89 23.87
CA TRP A 261 5.61 -34.80 24.69
C TRP A 261 5.43 -35.38 26.10
N PRO A 262 6.24 -35.00 27.10
CA PRO A 262 5.85 -35.16 28.48
C PRO A 262 4.99 -33.95 28.88
N CYS A 263 3.68 -34.14 28.89
CA CYS A 263 2.83 -33.43 29.85
C CYS A 263 3.24 -33.91 31.24
N SER A 264 4.15 -33.20 31.91
CA SER A 264 4.35 -33.37 33.35
C SER A 264 3.19 -32.71 34.09
N CYS A 265 2.19 -33.53 34.42
CA CYS A 265 1.27 -33.27 35.52
C CYS A 265 1.98 -33.69 36.82
N SER A 266 2.49 -32.74 37.59
CA SER A 266 2.99 -33.00 38.93
C SER A 266 1.85 -33.07 39.94
N GLY A 267 1.49 -34.30 40.31
CA GLY A 267 1.23 -34.74 41.69
C GLY A 267 0.01 -34.23 42.46
N CYS A 268 -0.98 -35.12 42.65
CA CYS A 268 -1.70 -35.30 43.92
C CYS A 268 -1.97 -36.81 44.12
N PRO A 269 -1.53 -37.44 45.22
CA PRO A 269 -1.71 -38.86 45.44
C PRO A 269 -3.07 -39.15 46.11
N GLY A 270 -3.87 -40.03 45.48
CA GLY A 270 -5.00 -40.71 46.11
C GLY A 270 -6.38 -40.31 45.60
N GLY A 271 -6.94 -41.10 44.68
CA GLY A 271 -8.37 -41.07 44.32
C GLY A 271 -8.66 -41.36 42.83
N PRO A 272 -9.71 -42.10 42.49
CA PRO A 272 -9.97 -42.55 41.12
C PRO A 272 -10.36 -41.38 40.20
N VAL A 273 -9.68 -41.30 39.06
CA VAL A 273 -9.83 -40.26 38.04
C VAL A 273 -11.07 -40.55 37.20
N SER A 274 -12.12 -39.75 37.35
CA SER A 274 -13.22 -39.67 36.39
C SER A 274 -12.96 -38.48 35.45
N CYS A 275 -12.58 -38.77 34.20
CA CYS A 275 -12.52 -37.78 33.13
C CYS A 275 -13.91 -37.67 32.48
N SER A 276 -14.75 -36.75 32.94
CA SER A 276 -16.02 -36.42 32.28
C SER A 276 -15.78 -35.45 31.11
N VAL A 277 -16.11 -35.95 29.93
CA VAL A 277 -16.09 -35.30 28.61
C VAL A 277 -16.94 -34.03 28.56
N CYS A 278 -16.41 -33.06 27.82
CA CYS A 278 -17.07 -31.83 27.38
C CYS A 278 -18.25 -32.16 26.44
N SER A 279 -19.49 -31.89 26.86
CA SER A 279 -20.67 -31.91 25.98
C SER A 279 -21.52 -30.65 26.22
N SER A 280 -21.58 -29.79 25.21
CA SER A 280 -22.57 -28.69 25.13
C SER A 280 -23.77 -29.17 24.31
N PRO A 281 -25.03 -29.00 24.77
CA PRO A 281 -26.20 -29.42 24.02
C PRO A 281 -26.63 -28.36 22.99
N VAL A 282 -26.68 -28.76 21.72
CA VAL A 282 -27.35 -28.03 20.64
C VAL A 282 -28.85 -28.36 20.68
N ARG A 283 -29.71 -27.36 20.89
CA ARG A 283 -31.18 -27.50 20.78
C ARG A 283 -31.60 -27.57 19.30
N PRO A 284 -32.52 -28.47 18.90
CA PRO A 284 -33.16 -28.42 17.59
C PRO A 284 -34.30 -27.39 17.54
N ARG A 285 -34.37 -26.63 16.44
CA ARG A 285 -35.54 -25.81 16.05
C ARG A 285 -36.54 -26.72 15.33
N SER A 286 -37.79 -26.67 15.76
CA SER A 286 -38.96 -27.29 15.12
C SER A 286 -39.26 -26.66 13.76
N ALA A 287 -39.54 -27.52 12.78
CA ALA A 287 -40.10 -27.18 11.48
C ALA A 287 -41.63 -27.07 11.56
N THR A 288 -42.19 -26.10 10.84
CA THR A 288 -43.49 -26.21 10.17
C THR A 288 -43.24 -26.66 8.74
#